data_AF-A0A7S0ABG5-F1
#
_entry.id   AF-A0A7S0ABG5-F1
#
_cell.length_a   1.000
_cell.length_b   1.000
_cell.length_c   1.000
_cell.angle_alpha   90.00
_cell.angle_beta   90.00
_cell.angle_gamma   90.00
#
_symmetry.space_group_name_H-M   'P 1'
#
loop_
_entity.id
_entity.type
_entity.pdbx_description
1 polymer ?
#
loop_
_entity_poly.entity_id
_entity_poly.type
_entity_poly.pdbx_seq_one_letter_code
_entity_poly.pdbx_strand_id
1 'polypeptide(L)'
;LKLALVNQFGTLTAAWKHCLDVNGDGEIAFAEFCQAMRETGFSGPVRDLWAELDEDENGRITLAEFDTQAHEALSQFAHLVLRKFGIFSEAWATFFDPSGNGRVDESTFVFRCAELGYIGNA
;
A
#
# COMPACT_ATOMS: atom_id res chain seq x y z
N LEU A 1 3.11 -17.58 1.28
CA LEU A 1 3.08 -16.43 0.36
C LEU A 1 3.84 -15.22 0.88
N LYS A 2 3.39 -14.59 1.98
CA LYS A 2 3.93 -13.32 2.52
C LYS A 2 5.46 -13.28 2.62
N LEU A 3 6.10 -14.35 3.12
CA LEU A 3 7.57 -14.45 3.18
C LEU A 3 8.27 -14.42 1.81
N ALA A 4 7.69 -15.06 0.79
CA ALA A 4 8.25 -15.05 -0.57
C ALA A 4 8.17 -13.66 -1.19
N LEU A 5 7.05 -12.96 -0.97
CA LEU A 5 6.85 -11.58 -1.40
C LEU A 5 7.84 -10.63 -0.70
N VAL A 6 8.03 -10.77 0.62
CA VAL A 6 9.04 -10.00 1.36
C VAL A 6 10.45 -10.27 0.84
N ASN A 7 10.80 -11.53 0.54
CA ASN A 7 12.11 -11.85 0.00
C ASN A 7 12.34 -11.25 -1.41
N GLN A 8 11.29 -11.08 -2.20
CA GLN A 8 11.39 -10.56 -3.58
C GLN A 8 11.29 -9.03 -3.65
N PHE A 9 10.47 -8.40 -2.81
CA PHE A 9 10.15 -6.97 -2.86
C PHE A 9 10.60 -6.18 -1.62
N GLY A 10 11.18 -6.84 -0.62
CA GLY A 10 11.69 -6.25 0.62
C GLY A 10 10.62 -6.03 1.69
N THR A 11 9.43 -5.55 1.33
CA THR A 11 8.30 -5.34 2.25
C THR A 11 6.98 -5.83 1.66
N LEU A 12 5.99 -6.11 2.51
CA LEU A 12 4.64 -6.47 2.06
C LEU A 12 3.97 -5.33 1.32
N THR A 13 4.15 -4.09 1.77
CA THR A 13 3.61 -2.89 1.12
C THR A 13 4.21 -2.67 -0.27
N ALA A 14 5.52 -2.93 -0.44
CA ALA A 14 6.16 -2.90 -1.76
C ALA A 14 5.63 -4.02 -2.67
N ALA A 15 5.48 -5.25 -2.14
CA ALA A 15 4.89 -6.34 -2.90
C ALA A 15 3.45 -6.05 -3.32
N TRP A 16 2.65 -5.46 -2.43
CA TRP A 16 1.31 -4.98 -2.74
C TRP A 16 1.35 -4.03 -3.93
N LYS A 17 2.13 -2.95 -3.82
CA LYS A 17 2.13 -1.88 -4.82
C LYS A 17 2.72 -2.28 -6.17
N HIS A 18 3.69 -3.18 -6.19
CA HIS A 18 4.45 -3.49 -7.40
C HIS A 18 4.07 -4.81 -8.06
N CYS A 19 3.40 -5.71 -7.35
CA CYS A 19 3.12 -7.06 -7.84
C CYS A 19 1.64 -7.43 -7.79
N LEU A 20 0.91 -7.00 -6.75
CA LEU A 20 -0.46 -7.43 -6.54
C LEU A 20 -1.48 -6.41 -7.07
N ASP A 21 -1.36 -5.14 -6.67
CA ASP A 21 -2.24 -4.01 -7.02
C ASP A 21 -1.56 -3.11 -8.07
N VAL A 22 -1.34 -3.69 -9.25
CA VAL A 22 -0.57 -3.05 -10.35
C VAL A 22 -1.37 -1.91 -11.00
N ASN A 23 -2.69 -2.10 -11.11
CA ASN A 23 -3.64 -1.10 -11.60
C ASN A 23 -3.85 0.04 -10.57
N GLY A 24 -3.60 -0.21 -9.28
CA GLY A 24 -3.65 0.80 -8.22
C GLY A 24 -5.07 1.19 -7.82
N ASP A 25 -6.06 0.32 -8.01
CA ASP A 25 -7.43 0.57 -7.57
C ASP A 25 -7.66 0.17 -6.09
N GLY A 26 -6.64 -0.42 -5.45
CA GLY A 26 -6.64 -0.73 -4.02
C GLY A 26 -7.29 -2.07 -3.67
N GLU A 27 -7.69 -2.83 -4.68
CA GLU A 27 -8.26 -4.16 -4.56
C GLU A 27 -7.58 -5.11 -5.55
N ILE A 28 -7.57 -6.40 -5.28
CA ILE A 28 -7.00 -7.40 -6.19
C ILE A 28 -8.12 -8.34 -6.58
N ALA A 29 -8.42 -8.44 -7.86
CA ALA A 29 -9.31 -9.47 -8.38
C ALA A 29 -8.58 -10.82 -8.54
N PHE A 30 -9.33 -11.93 -8.54
CA PHE A 30 -8.74 -13.27 -8.66
C PHE A 30 -7.84 -13.45 -9.89
N ALA A 31 -8.19 -12.79 -11.01
CA ALA A 31 -7.38 -12.82 -12.22
C ALA A 31 -6.01 -12.14 -12.05
N GLU A 32 -5.98 -10.99 -11.37
CA GLU A 32 -4.76 -10.24 -11.07
C GLU A 32 -3.88 -11.02 -10.09
N PHE A 33 -4.49 -11.61 -9.06
CA PHE A 33 -3.80 -12.48 -8.14
C PHE A 33 -3.16 -13.69 -8.84
N CYS A 34 -3.90 -14.36 -9.74
CA CYS A 34 -3.35 -15.46 -10.53
C CYS A 34 -2.18 -15.03 -11.41
N GLN A 35 -2.23 -13.83 -11.98
CA GLN A 35 -1.13 -13.27 -12.76
C GLN A 35 0.08 -13.00 -11.87
N ALA A 36 -0.11 -12.32 -10.73
CA ALA A 36 0.93 -12.03 -9.77
C ALA A 36 1.62 -13.31 -9.25
N MET A 37 0.86 -14.38 -8.99
CA MET A 37 1.44 -15.66 -8.58
C MET A 37 2.34 -16.28 -9.67
N ARG A 38 2.00 -16.12 -10.95
CA ARG A 38 2.86 -16.60 -12.04
C ARG A 38 4.14 -15.76 -12.17
N GLU A 39 4.03 -14.44 -12.04
CA GLU A 39 5.17 -13.52 -12.16
C GLU A 39 6.17 -13.69 -11.01
N THR A 40 5.68 -14.02 -9.82
CA THR A 40 6.52 -14.35 -8.64
C THR A 40 7.09 -15.77 -8.68
N GLY A 41 6.71 -16.58 -9.66
CA GLY A 41 7.12 -17.98 -9.78
C GLY A 41 6.49 -18.91 -8.74
N PHE A 42 5.40 -18.49 -8.10
CA PHE A 42 4.68 -19.33 -7.15
C PHE A 42 3.97 -20.48 -7.85
N SER A 43 4.27 -21.72 -7.42
CA SER A 43 3.78 -22.96 -8.02
C SER A 43 2.88 -23.79 -7.08
N GLY A 44 2.40 -23.20 -5.99
CA GLY A 44 1.51 -23.83 -5.01
C GLY A 44 0.02 -23.75 -5.35
N PRO A 45 -0.87 -24.18 -4.43
CA PRO A 45 -2.31 -24.16 -4.65
C PRO A 45 -2.86 -22.72 -4.56
N VAL A 46 -2.88 -22.03 -5.70
CA VAL A 46 -3.33 -20.62 -5.80
C VAL A 46 -4.76 -20.41 -5.31
N ARG A 47 -5.66 -21.38 -5.52
CA ARG A 47 -7.06 -21.30 -5.09
C ARG A 47 -7.22 -21.35 -3.57
N ASP A 48 -6.46 -22.22 -2.91
CA ASP A 48 -6.52 -22.35 -1.45
C ASP A 48 -5.97 -21.08 -0.81
N LEU A 49 -4.86 -20.56 -1.34
CA LEU A 49 -4.26 -19.31 -0.90
C LEU A 49 -5.17 -18.08 -1.15
N TRP A 50 -5.93 -18.09 -2.23
CA TRP A 50 -6.95 -17.07 -2.46
C TRP A 50 -8.04 -17.12 -1.39
N ALA A 51 -8.59 -18.31 -1.12
CA ALA A 51 -9.62 -18.50 -0.10
C ALA A 51 -9.12 -18.17 1.32
N GLU A 52 -7.82 -18.32 1.59
CA GLU A 52 -7.20 -17.86 2.84
C GLU A 52 -7.10 -16.33 2.96
N LEU A 53 -7.09 -15.60 1.85
CA LEU A 53 -6.91 -14.13 1.83
C LEU A 53 -8.22 -13.37 1.63
N ASP A 54 -9.17 -13.93 0.87
CA ASP A 54 -10.52 -13.43 0.60
C ASP A 54 -11.45 -13.87 1.75
N GLU A 55 -11.20 -13.36 2.96
CA GLU A 55 -11.87 -13.79 4.20
C GLU A 55 -13.38 -13.55 4.18
N ASP A 56 -13.84 -12.53 3.46
CA ASP A 56 -15.26 -12.17 3.35
C ASP A 56 -15.96 -12.77 2.12
N GLU A 57 -15.23 -13.55 1.31
CA GLU A 57 -15.67 -14.18 0.07
C GLU A 57 -16.31 -13.21 -0.94
N ASN A 58 -15.91 -11.93 -0.91
CA ASN A 58 -16.44 -10.92 -1.83
C ASN A 58 -15.83 -11.03 -3.24
N GLY A 59 -14.79 -11.86 -3.40
CA GLY A 59 -14.11 -12.09 -4.67
C GLY A 59 -13.03 -11.07 -4.98
N ARG A 60 -12.57 -10.31 -3.98
CA ARG A 60 -11.50 -9.32 -4.05
C ARG A 60 -10.72 -9.34 -2.75
N ILE A 61 -9.42 -9.05 -2.85
CA ILE A 61 -8.58 -8.87 -1.67
C ILE A 61 -8.21 -7.39 -1.58
N THR A 62 -8.50 -6.78 -0.45
CA THR A 62 -8.13 -5.40 -0.13
C THR A 62 -6.81 -5.34 0.65
N LEU A 63 -6.19 -4.17 0.72
CA LEU A 63 -4.99 -4.00 1.55
C LEU A 63 -5.29 -4.28 3.03
N ALA A 64 -6.53 -4.04 3.49
CA ALA A 64 -6.92 -4.29 4.88
C ALA A 64 -6.88 -5.79 5.24
N GLU A 65 -7.26 -6.66 4.31
CA GLU A 65 -7.22 -8.11 4.46
C GLU A 65 -5.80 -8.66 4.27
N PHE A 66 -5.04 -8.06 3.35
CA PHE A 66 -3.68 -8.50 3.08
C PHE A 66 -2.68 -8.08 4.17
N ASP A 67 -2.73 -6.82 4.58
CA ASP A 67 -1.87 -6.21 5.59
C ASP A 67 -2.60 -5.08 6.33
N THR A 68 -3.33 -5.47 7.37
CA THR A 68 -4.10 -4.55 8.23
C THR A 68 -3.23 -3.44 8.80
N GLN A 69 -1.96 -3.73 9.15
CA GLN A 69 -1.05 -2.72 9.71
C GLN A 69 -0.69 -1.66 8.67
N ALA A 70 -0.38 -2.07 7.44
CA ALA A 70 -0.13 -1.12 6.35
C ALA A 70 -1.39 -0.31 6.01
N HIS A 71 -2.55 -0.94 5.99
CA HIS A 71 -3.84 -0.27 5.78
C HIS A 71 -4.11 0.81 6.83
N GLU A 72 -3.92 0.49 8.11
CA GLU A 72 -4.11 1.44 9.21
C GLU A 72 -3.14 2.62 9.13
N ALA A 73 -1.86 2.36 8.84
CA ALA A 73 -0.83 3.39 8.67
C ALA A 73 -1.20 4.38 7.55
N LEU A 74 -1.56 3.87 6.37
CA LEU A 74 -1.97 4.69 5.23
C LEU A 74 -3.28 5.43 5.52
N SER A 75 -4.25 4.79 6.17
CA SER A 75 -5.53 5.41 6.52
C SER A 75 -5.36 6.55 7.53
N GLN A 76 -4.52 6.38 8.55
CA GLN A 76 -4.21 7.42 9.52
C GLN A 76 -3.51 8.61 8.84
N PHE A 77 -2.50 8.33 8.01
CA PHE A 77 -1.80 9.36 7.26
C PHE A 77 -2.75 10.14 6.34
N ALA A 78 -3.54 9.42 5.53
CA ALA A 78 -4.54 9.98 4.64
C ALA A 78 -5.53 10.89 5.39
N HIS A 79 -6.04 10.41 6.53
CA HIS A 79 -6.97 11.17 7.35
C HIS A 79 -6.34 12.48 7.85
N LEU A 80 -5.09 12.46 8.33
CA LEU A 80 -4.40 13.66 8.79
C LEU A 80 -4.16 14.67 7.67
N VAL A 81 -3.74 14.19 6.50
CA VAL A 81 -3.54 15.03 5.31
C VAL A 81 -4.84 15.71 4.90
N LEU A 82 -5.91 14.94 4.72
CA LEU A 82 -7.21 15.46 4.30
C LEU A 82 -7.81 16.39 5.35
N ARG A 83 -7.61 16.12 6.64
CA ARG A 83 -8.07 17.00 7.72
C ARG A 83 -7.38 18.37 7.70
N LYS A 84 -6.09 18.43 7.33
CA LYS A 84 -5.30 19.68 7.34
C LYS A 84 -5.42 20.46 6.02
N PHE A 85 -5.48 19.78 4.89
CA PHE A 85 -5.37 20.40 3.56
C PHE A 85 -6.60 20.17 2.66
N GLY A 86 -7.56 19.34 3.06
CA GLY A 86 -8.75 19.03 2.27
C GLY A 86 -8.51 18.04 1.13
N ILE A 87 -7.45 18.21 0.34
CA ILE A 87 -7.09 17.34 -0.79
C ILE A 87 -5.58 17.03 -0.84
N PHE A 88 -5.23 15.86 -1.37
CA PHE A 88 -3.83 15.40 -1.45
C PHE A 88 -2.95 16.24 -2.37
N SER A 89 -3.47 16.72 -3.50
CA SER A 89 -2.70 17.53 -4.43
C SER A 89 -2.23 18.86 -3.82
N GLU A 90 -3.08 19.47 -2.98
CA GLU A 90 -2.75 20.69 -2.25
C GLU A 90 -1.72 20.40 -1.16
N ALA A 91 -1.89 19.33 -0.39
CA ALA A 91 -0.90 18.89 0.58
C ALA A 91 0.47 18.62 -0.07
N TRP A 92 0.47 17.95 -1.23
CA TRP A 92 1.70 17.69 -1.97
C TRP A 92 2.38 18.99 -2.40
N ALA A 93 1.68 19.87 -3.12
CA ALA A 93 2.27 21.08 -3.69
C ALA A 93 2.67 22.14 -2.65
N THR A 94 2.02 22.17 -1.49
CA THR A 94 2.25 23.23 -0.48
C THR A 94 3.10 22.77 0.70
N PHE A 95 3.05 21.49 1.05
CA PHE A 95 3.63 20.98 2.29
C PHE A 95 4.77 19.98 2.05
N PHE A 96 4.56 18.98 1.19
CA PHE A 96 5.57 17.94 0.95
C PHE A 96 6.60 18.33 -0.11
N ASP A 97 6.16 18.93 -1.21
CA ASP A 97 7.01 19.41 -2.31
C ASP A 97 6.70 20.87 -2.67
N PRO A 98 7.01 21.83 -1.77
CA PRO A 98 6.89 23.25 -2.08
C PRO A 98 7.86 23.70 -3.18
N SER A 99 8.88 22.89 -3.49
CA SER A 99 9.83 23.19 -4.57
C SER A 99 9.29 22.87 -5.95
N GLY A 100 8.25 22.04 -6.05
CA GLY A 100 7.69 21.56 -7.31
C GLY A 100 8.65 20.68 -8.11
N ASN A 101 9.64 20.04 -7.47
CA ASN A 101 10.59 19.16 -8.15
C ASN A 101 10.06 17.73 -8.35
N GLY A 102 8.84 17.45 -7.87
CA GLY A 102 8.16 16.17 -7.94
C GLY A 102 8.65 15.13 -6.95
N ARG A 103 9.44 15.51 -5.93
CA ARG A 103 10.08 14.60 -4.98
C ARG A 103 10.16 15.20 -3.58
N VAL A 104 10.07 14.33 -2.60
CA VAL A 104 10.42 14.63 -1.21
C VAL A 104 11.42 13.58 -0.76
N ASP A 105 12.53 13.99 -0.15
CA ASP A 105 13.47 13.04 0.44
C ASP A 105 12.90 12.45 1.74
N GLU A 106 13.38 11.28 2.13
CA GLU A 106 12.90 10.57 3.31
C GLU A 106 12.99 11.42 4.58
N SER A 107 14.10 12.13 4.79
CA SER A 107 14.28 12.93 6.00
C SER A 107 13.29 14.09 6.10
N THR A 108 13.03 14.76 4.97
CA THR A 108 12.00 15.80 4.87
C THR A 108 10.61 15.19 5.04
N PHE A 109 10.32 14.03 4.45
CA PHE A 109 9.04 13.36 4.60
C PHE A 109 8.74 13.02 6.06
N VAL A 110 9.69 12.39 6.77
CA VAL A 110 9.58 12.04 8.18
C VAL A 110 9.34 13.29 9.03
N PHE A 111 10.11 14.36 8.79
CA PHE A 111 9.92 15.63 9.49
C PHE A 111 8.51 16.22 9.26
N ARG A 112 8.03 16.23 8.01
CA ARG A 112 6.68 16.71 7.65
C ARG A 112 5.58 15.85 8.24
N CYS A 113 5.75 14.54 8.30
CA CYS A 113 4.82 13.62 8.98
C CYS A 113 4.72 13.93 10.48
N ALA A 114 5.84 14.21 11.13
CA ALA A 114 5.84 14.66 12.53
C ALA A 114 5.11 16.01 12.69
N GLU A 115 5.35 16.99 11.82
CA GLU A 115 4.62 18.28 11.80
C GLU A 115 3.12 18.14 11.49
N LEU A 116 2.73 17.07 10.78
CA LEU A 116 1.34 16.73 10.52
C LEU A 116 0.65 16.10 11.76
N GLY A 117 1.44 15.64 12.73
CA GLY A 117 0.96 14.92 13.91
C GLY A 117 0.77 13.41 13.68
N TYR A 118 1.44 12.84 12.67
CA TYR A 118 1.43 11.40 12.45
C TYR A 118 2.25 10.70 13.53
N ILE A 119 1.62 9.74 14.20
CA ILE A 119 2.19 9.00 15.34
C ILE A 119 2.77 7.63 14.95
N GLY A 120 2.53 7.19 13.71
CA GLY A 120 3.06 5.94 13.19
C GLY A 120 4.52 6.06 12.77
N ASN A 121 5.10 4.95 12.31
CA ASN A 121 6.42 4.96 11.70
C ASN A 121 6.31 5.53 10.28
N ALA A 122 6.95 6.68 10.05
CA ALA A 122 6.93 7.42 8.78
C ALA A 122 8.18 7.12 7.96
#